data_AF-A0A3B8WJ23-F1
#
_entry.id   AF-A0A3B8WJ23-F1
#
_cell.length_a   1.000
_cell.length_b   1.000
_cell.length_c   1.000
_cell.angle_alpha   90.00
_cell.angle_beta   90.00
_cell.angle_gamma   90.00
#
_symmetry.space_group_name_H-M   'P 1'
#
loop_
_entity.id
_entity.type
_entity.pdbx_description
1 polymer ?
#
loop_
_entity_poly.entity_id
_entity_poly.type
_entity_poly.pdbx_seq_one_letter_code
_entity_poly.pdbx_strand_id
1 'polypeptide(L)' 'DLTISEGRYHQVKRMLAAVGNRVEALHRFRIGSIELDDNLAPGEFRALTPQEIRSVTE' A
#
# COMPACT_ATOMS: atom_id res chain seq x y z
N ASP A 1 2.39 0.14 11.53
CA ASP A 1 2.31 -0.10 10.07
C ASP A 1 2.52 -1.59 9.78
N LEU A 2 2.04 -2.10 8.63
CA LEU A 2 2.12 -3.52 8.26
C LEU A 2 2.63 -3.62 6.82
N THR A 3 3.68 -4.42 6.61
CA THR A 3 4.26 -4.71 5.29
C THR A 3 4.06 -6.17 4.94
N ILE A 4 3.64 -6.44 3.70
CA ILE A 4 3.52 -7.79 3.13
C ILE A 4 4.16 -7.80 1.75
N SER A 5 4.72 -8.96 1.36
CA SER A 5 5.38 -9.15 0.06
C SER A 5 4.54 -9.99 -0.91
N GLU A 6 3.30 -10.34 -0.54
CA GLU A 6 2.32 -11.04 -1.38
C GLU A 6 0.94 -10.38 -1.22
N GLY A 7 0.00 -10.71 -2.12
CA GLY A 7 -1.33 -10.06 -2.18
C GLY A 7 -2.48 -11.06 -2.24
N ARG A 8 -2.61 -11.97 -1.27
CA ARG A 8 -3.72 -12.94 -1.24
C ARG A 8 -5.07 -12.28 -0.93
N TYR A 9 -6.15 -12.98 -1.29
CA TYR A 9 -7.51 -12.52 -1.04
C TYR A 9 -7.74 -12.14 0.44
N HIS A 10 -8.11 -10.87 0.67
CA HIS A 10 -8.33 -10.27 1.99
C HIS A 10 -7.20 -10.54 3.01
N GLN A 11 -5.95 -10.70 2.56
CA GLN A 11 -4.83 -11.15 3.39
C GLN A 11 -4.68 -10.37 4.70
N VAL A 12 -4.56 -9.03 4.62
CA VAL A 12 -4.42 -8.18 5.83
C VAL A 12 -5.62 -8.38 6.77
N LYS A 13 -6.85 -8.29 6.27
CA LYS A 13 -8.06 -8.48 7.09
C LYS A 13 -8.08 -9.85 7.78
N ARG A 14 -7.67 -10.91 7.07
CA ARG A 14 -7.60 -12.27 7.61
C ARG A 14 -6.47 -12.45 8.64
N MET A 15 -5.32 -11.82 8.42
CA MET A 15 -4.21 -11.83 9.38
C MET A 15 -4.63 -11.21 10.71
N LEU A 16 -5.27 -10.04 10.67
CA LEU A 16 -5.74 -9.36 11.90
C LEU A 16 -6.90 -10.14 12.56
N ALA A 17 -7.82 -10.69 11.79
CA ALA A 17 -8.89 -11.54 12.32
C ALA A 17 -8.37 -12.80 13.03
N ALA A 18 -7.29 -13.41 12.51
CA ALA A 18 -6.67 -14.59 13.11
C ALA A 18 -6.09 -14.32 14.51
N VAL A 19 -5.75 -13.06 14.83
CA VAL A 19 -5.29 -12.63 16.16
C VAL A 19 -6.40 -11.94 16.96
N GLY A 20 -7.67 -12.15 16.60
CA GLY A 20 -8.83 -11.64 17.33
C GLY A 20 -9.14 -10.15 17.12
N ASN A 21 -8.55 -9.52 16.10
CA ASN A 21 -8.76 -8.10 15.80
C ASN A 21 -9.65 -7.88 14.58
N ARG A 22 -10.33 -6.72 14.52
CA ARG A 22 -11.12 -6.28 13.38
C ARG A 22 -10.46 -5.09 12.70
N VAL A 23 -10.38 -5.14 11.36
CA VAL A 23 -9.90 -4.00 10.55
C VAL A 23 -11.08 -3.05 10.28
N GLU A 24 -11.03 -1.85 10.85
CA GLU A 24 -12.03 -0.79 10.61
C GLU A 24 -11.72 0.02 9.35
N ALA A 25 -10.44 0.36 9.17
CA ALA A 25 -9.93 1.05 7.99
C ALA A 25 -8.66 0.36 7.48
N LEU A 26 -8.50 0.31 6.15
CA LEU A 26 -7.30 -0.20 5.51
C LEU A 26 -6.88 0.77 4.42
N HIS A 27 -5.73 1.40 4.61
CA HIS A 27 -5.16 2.36 3.69
C HIS A 27 -3.75 1.90 3.29
N ARG A 28 -3.47 1.84 1.99
CA ARG A 28 -2.14 1.52 1.47
C ARG A 28 -1.47 2.81 1.02
N PHE A 29 -0.42 3.20 1.73
CA PHE A 29 0.32 4.45 1.47
C PHE A 29 1.70 4.21 0.83
N ARG A 30 2.13 2.97 0.63
CA ARG A 30 3.44 2.64 0.03
C ARG A 30 3.40 1.34 -0.76
N ILE A 31 4.12 1.29 -1.89
CA ILE A 31 4.44 0.07 -2.65
C ILE A 31 5.94 0.10 -2.96
N GLY A 32 6.70 -0.88 -2.45
CA GLY A 32 8.15 -0.85 -2.57
C GLY A 32 8.71 0.44 -1.95
N SER A 33 9.49 1.19 -2.73
CA SER A 33 10.03 2.50 -2.36
C SER A 33 9.15 3.69 -2.77
N ILE A 34 7.99 3.46 -3.40
CA ILE A 34 7.08 4.51 -3.86
C ILE A 34 6.05 4.80 -2.75
N GLU A 35 6.03 6.04 -2.27
CA GLU A 35 5.09 6.54 -1.26
C GLU A 35 3.96 7.36 -1.91
N LEU A 36 2.76 7.26 -1.32
CA LEU A 36 1.63 8.11 -1.68
C LEU A 36 1.95 9.56 -1.32
N ASP A 37 1.74 10.46 -2.27
CA ASP A 37 1.95 11.90 -2.05
C ASP A 37 0.82 12.47 -1.20
N ASP A 38 1.19 13.08 -0.06
CA ASP A 38 0.25 13.65 0.91
C ASP A 38 -0.58 14.82 0.34
N ASN A 39 -0.17 15.38 -0.81
CA ASN A 39 -0.91 16.46 -1.47
C ASN A 39 -1.99 15.96 -2.45
N LEU A 40 -2.07 14.65 -2.72
CA LEU A 40 -3.09 14.09 -3.60
C LEU A 40 -4.39 13.85 -2.85
N ALA A 41 -5.49 14.40 -3.36
CA ALA A 41 -6.82 14.10 -2.86
C ALA A 41 -7.28 12.69 -3.34
N PRO A 42 -8.23 12.04 -2.64
CA PRO A 42 -8.80 10.79 -3.08
C PRO A 42 -9.38 10.89 -4.50
N GLY A 43 -8.90 10.02 -5.40
CA GLY A 43 -9.29 10.00 -6.82
C GLY A 43 -8.33 10.75 -7.75
N GLU A 44 -7.39 11.53 -7.22
CA GLU A 44 -6.34 12.17 -8.00
C GLU A 44 -5.19 11.21 -8.31
N PHE A 45 -4.39 11.58 -9.30
CA PHE A 45 -3.16 10.87 -9.65
C PHE A 45 -2.08 11.86 -10.09
N ARG A 46 -0.82 11.43 -10.00
CA ARG A 46 0.33 12.10 -10.60
C ARG A 46 1.15 11.10 -11.39
N ALA A 47 1.96 11.61 -12.31
CA ALA A 47 3.01 10.80 -12.93
C ALA A 47 4.08 10.44 -11.89
N LEU A 48 4.68 9.25 -12.06
CA LEU A 48 5.86 8.86 -11.31
C LEU A 48 7.08 9.65 -11.78
N THR A 49 8.00 9.93 -10.86
CA THR A 49 9.31 10.49 -11.18
C THR A 49 10.20 9.45 -11.87
N PRO A 50 11.25 9.87 -12.62
CA PRO A 50 12.21 8.92 -13.19
C PRO A 50 12.85 7.98 -12.16
N GLN A 51 13.04 8.44 -10.93
CA GLN A 51 13.57 7.66 -9.80
C GLN A 51 12.59 6.56 -9.37
N GLU A 52 11.31 6.91 -9.17
CA GLU A 52 10.26 5.95 -8.82
C GLU A 52 10.07 4.89 -9.91
N ILE A 53 10.13 5.29 -11.20
CA ILE A 53 10.05 4.34 -12.33
C ILE A 53 11.20 3.34 -12.28
N ARG A 54 12.45 3.80 -12.06
CA ARG A 54 13.61 2.91 -11.97
C ARG A 54 13.49 1.91 -10.82
N SER A 55 12.84 2.29 -9.72
CA SER A 55 12.73 1.44 -8.54
C SER A 55 11.89 0.17 -8.70
N VAL A 56 11.14 0.04 -9.80
CA VAL A 56 10.26 -1.10 -10.08
C VAL A 56 10.58 -1.84 -11.38
N THR A 57 11.60 -1.40 -12.12
CA THR A 57 11.90 -1.89 -13.48
C THR A 57 13.18 -2.73 -13.56
N GLU A 58 13.64 -3.33 -12.45
CA GLU A 58 14.79 -4.25 -12.41
C GLU A 58 14.39 -5.63 -11.88
#